data_AF-A0A4Q5SEN4-F1
#
_entry.id   AF-A0A4Q5SEN4-F1
#
_cell.length_a   1.000
_cell.length_b   1.000
_cell.length_c   1.000
_cell.angle_alpha   90.00
_cell.angle_beta   90.00
_cell.angle_gamma   90.00
#
_symmetry.space_group_name_H-M   'P 1'
#
loop_
_entity.id
_entity.type
_entity.pdbx_description
1 polymer ?
#
loop_
_entity_poly.entity_id
_entity_poly.type
_entity_poly.pdbx_seq_one_letter_code
_entity_poly.pdbx_strand_id
1 'polypeptide(L)' 'MKRFWKDVTIDGQGIALDGKPVRTPGRVPLVLPSPALAEAVADEWRAVGETI' A
#
# COMPACT_ATOMS: atom_id res chain seq x y z
N MET A 1 -3.05 8.23 13.63
CA MET A 1 -4.16 8.40 12.66
C MET A 1 -4.99 7.11 12.61
N LYS A 2 -6.30 7.14 12.37
CA LYS A 2 -7.08 5.89 12.27
C LYS A 2 -6.88 5.23 10.90
N ARG A 3 -6.77 3.90 10.84
CA ARG A 3 -6.85 3.14 9.59
C ARG A 3 -8.19 3.41 8.89
N PHE A 4 -8.14 3.68 7.59
CA PHE A 4 -9.33 4.07 6.80
C PHE A 4 -9.60 3.15 5.60
N TRP A 5 -8.82 2.07 5.42
CA TRP A 5 -8.99 1.08 4.35
C TRP A 5 -9.29 -0.31 4.91
N LYS A 6 -9.94 -1.16 4.10
CA LYS A 6 -10.21 -2.57 4.42
C LYS A 6 -9.25 -3.49 3.68
N ASP A 7 -9.17 -3.34 2.36
CA ASP A 7 -8.44 -4.22 1.47
C ASP A 7 -7.11 -3.61 1.02
N VAL A 8 -6.11 -4.48 0.84
CA VAL A 8 -4.78 -4.12 0.35
C VAL A 8 -4.41 -5.08 -0.78
N THR A 9 -4.18 -4.51 -1.97
CA THR A 9 -3.82 -5.27 -3.17
C THR A 9 -2.55 -4.73 -3.81
N ILE A 10 -1.87 -5.59 -4.56
CA ILE A 10 -0.80 -5.18 -5.47
C ILE A 10 -1.44 -4.81 -6.80
N ASP A 11 -1.12 -3.62 -7.31
CA ASP A 11 -1.58 -3.10 -8.60
C ASP A 11 -0.35 -2.78 -9.48
N GLY A 12 -0.05 -3.70 -10.40
CA GLY A 12 1.17 -3.66 -11.19
C GLY A 12 2.43 -3.72 -10.31
N GLN A 13 3.15 -2.60 -10.23
CA GLN A 13 4.35 -2.44 -9.39
C GLN A 13 4.08 -1.62 -8.11
N GLY A 14 2.82 -1.29 -7.81
CA GLY A 14 2.44 -0.46 -6.67
C GLY A 14 1.45 -1.15 -5.72
N ILE A 15 1.01 -0.40 -4.71
CA ILE A 15 0.00 -0.84 -3.74
C ILE A 15 -1.29 -0.07 -3.99
N ALA A 16 -2.43 -0.74 -3.82
CA ALA A 16 -3.75 -0.12 -3.78
C ALA A 16 -4.47 -0.43 -2.46
N LEU A 17 -5.12 0.58 -1.90
CA LEU A 17 -5.96 0.48 -0.69
C LEU A 17 -7.41 0.70 -1.10
N ASP A 18 -8.27 -0.30 -0.86
CA ASP A 18 -9.65 -0.32 -1.37
C ASP A 18 -9.74 0.06 -2.87
N GLY A 19 -8.81 -0.46 -3.68
CA GLY A 19 -8.71 -0.20 -5.11
C GLY A 19 -8.13 1.17 -5.51
N LYS A 20 -7.69 2.00 -4.55
CA LYS A 20 -7.05 3.31 -4.82
C LYS A 20 -5.53 3.21 -4.73
N PRO A 21 -4.78 3.56 -5.79
CA PRO A 21 -3.32 3.52 -5.77
C PRO A 21 -2.70 4.41 -4.69
N VAL A 22 -1.75 3.87 -3.95
CA VAL A 22 -0.96 4.60 -2.95
C VAL A 22 0.04 5.53 -3.66
N ARG A 23 0.20 6.72 -3.09
CA ARG A 23 1.20 7.70 -3.51
C ARG A 23 2.17 7.96 -2.38
N THR A 24 3.39 8.35 -2.72
CA THR A 24 4.37 8.86 -1.75
C THR A 24 3.86 10.16 -1.11
N PRO A 25 4.42 10.59 0.04
CA PRO A 25 4.09 11.90 0.62
C PRO A 25 4.28 13.07 -0.34
N GLY A 26 5.24 12.97 -1.29
CA GLY A 26 5.45 13.92 -2.38
C GLY A 26 4.39 13.86 -3.50
N ARG A 27 3.31 13.10 -3.32
CA ARG A 27 2.23 12.89 -4.29
C ARG A 27 2.70 12.26 -5.61
N VAL A 28 3.73 11.44 -5.59
CA VAL A 28 4.18 10.66 -6.77
C VAL A 28 3.67 9.22 -6.65
N PRO A 29 3.32 8.52 -7.74
CA PRO A 29 2.99 7.10 -7.67
C PRO A 29 4.06 6.29 -6.91
N LEU A 30 3.63 5.44 -5.98
CA LEU A 30 4.52 4.49 -5.31
C LEU A 30 4.77 3.31 -6.25
N VAL A 31 5.98 3.22 -6.80
CA VAL A 31 6.41 2.14 -7.71
C VAL A 31 7.57 1.39 -7.08
N LEU A 32 7.42 0.07 -6.98
CA LEU A 32 8.36 -0.82 -6.33
C LEU A 32 9.12 -1.65 -7.39
N PRO A 33 10.46 -1.76 -7.31
CA PRO A 33 11.29 -2.36 -8.36
C PRO A 33 11.19 -3.87 -8.49
N SER A 34 10.50 -4.57 -7.59
CA SER A 34 10.35 -6.03 -7.67
C SER A 34 9.01 -6.50 -7.10
N PRO A 35 8.48 -7.63 -7.59
CA PRO A 35 7.30 -8.25 -7.02
C PRO A 35 7.46 -8.62 -5.53
N ALA A 36 8.65 -9.09 -5.14
CA ALA A 36 8.93 -9.45 -3.75
C ALA A 36 8.83 -8.26 -2.79
N LEU A 37 9.31 -7.07 -3.21
CA LEU A 37 9.14 -5.86 -2.43
C LEU A 37 7.69 -5.38 -2.40
N ALA A 38 6.95 -5.54 -3.51
CA ALA A 38 5.52 -5.23 -3.55
C ALA A 38 4.72 -6.06 -2.54
N GLU A 39 5.01 -7.36 -2.44
CA GLU A 39 4.37 -8.22 -1.44
C GLU A 39 4.74 -7.80 -0.01
N ALA A 40 6.02 -7.60 0.28
CA ALA A 40 6.47 -7.20 1.62
C ALA A 40 5.82 -5.88 2.08
N VAL A 41 5.75 -4.89 1.18
CA VAL A 41 5.09 -3.62 1.49
C VAL A 41 3.58 -3.83 1.65
N ALA A 42 2.92 -4.62 0.80
CA ALA A 42 1.50 -4.91 0.95
C ALA A 42 1.20 -5.55 2.32
N ASP A 43 2.05 -6.44 2.80
CA ASP A 43 1.93 -7.06 4.12
C ASP A 43 2.07 -6.05 5.26
N GLU A 44 3.00 -5.09 5.16
CA GLU A 44 3.09 -3.99 6.14
C GLU A 44 1.78 -3.19 6.21
N TRP A 45 1.17 -2.86 5.07
CA TRP A 45 -0.11 -2.16 5.01
C TRP A 45 -1.28 -2.99 5.56
N ARG A 46 -1.28 -4.31 5.36
CA ARG A 46 -2.29 -5.23 5.92
C ARG A 46 -2.19 -5.31 7.44
N ALA A 47 -0.96 -5.28 7.96
CA ALA A 47 -0.64 -5.40 9.39
C ALA A 47 -0.96 -4.13 10.20
N VAL A 48 -1.23 -3.00 9.54
CA VAL A 48 -1.66 -1.78 10.23
C VAL A 48 -2.94 -2.04 11.04
N GLY A 49 -2.84 -1.89 12.37
CA GLY A 49 -3.95 -1.98 13.30
C GLY A 49 -4.93 -0.81 13.16
N GLU A 50 -5.91 -0.70 14.06
CA GLU A 50 -6.92 0.37 13.98
C GLU A 50 -6.32 1.77 14.08
N THR A 51 -5.19 1.92 14.76
CA THR A 51 -4.46 3.18 14.92
C THR A 51 -3.03 3.07 14.39
N ILE A 52 -2.61 4.08 13.64
CA ILE A 52 -1.27 4.32 13.07
C ILE A 52 -0.54 5.35 13.93
#